data_AF-A0A1H2W8I0-F1
#
_entry.id   AF-A0A1H2W8I0-F1
#
_cell.length_a   1.000
_cell.length_b   1.000
_cell.length_c   1.000
_cell.angle_alpha   90.00
_cell.angle_beta   90.00
_cell.angle_gamma   90.00
#
_symmetry.space_group_name_H-M   'P 1'
#
loop_
_entity.id
_entity.type
_entity.pdbx_description
1 polymer ?
#
loop_
_entity_poly.entity_id
_entity_poly.type
_entity_poly.pdbx_seq_one_letter_code
_entity_poly.pdbx_strand_id
1 'polypeptide(L)'
;MNRCYMLSPQTIQRADMGLHKPIELENLVISKPDLQPSLTDVIPPGEIPSHYINRYQAEYKVRCAFCDSHMPHNRGFTVRMEDGRTALCGKDCATKYFGKQIADNHEQELEKQIRRATKRKIIQRTLEGVPAALALLSDDWIEMEERALEASHALHIEFRYSGIQSEISEQGRYEHKESRRRWVERDDEFGRSRRVPIDEERVILSIAGAAILRGGETRPPVRLRRVKENLEKLLGVNTEGELSDLVVERMSETRSHLISDIRNAARFLNLCAQFYTKENIKALSRLTKHVKSTAGQIALHKRPYGFDLIITPIDYSGEDEIFNYGREQETYPLPDFTTKPQVESLLAELKDEYV
;
A
#
# COMPACT_ATOMS: atom_id res chain seq x y z
N MET A 1 4.19 -21.47 -44.81
CA MET A 1 4.18 -22.75 -44.08
C MET A 1 4.49 -22.48 -42.62
N ASN A 2 3.48 -22.34 -41.76
CA ASN A 2 3.63 -22.28 -40.30
C ASN A 2 2.58 -23.21 -39.70
N ARG A 3 3.03 -24.28 -39.02
CA ARG A 3 2.18 -25.31 -38.43
C ARG A 3 1.72 -24.86 -37.04
N CYS A 4 0.42 -24.61 -36.90
CA CYS A 4 -0.26 -24.62 -35.61
C CYS A 4 -0.26 -26.05 -35.05
N TYR A 5 0.34 -26.26 -33.88
CA TYR A 5 0.14 -27.48 -33.11
C TYR A 5 -1.18 -27.34 -32.33
N MET A 6 -2.22 -28.00 -32.83
CA MET A 6 -3.42 -28.34 -32.05
C MET A 6 -3.04 -29.46 -31.07
N LEU A 7 -3.05 -29.18 -29.77
CA LEU A 7 -2.97 -30.22 -28.75
C LEU A 7 -4.35 -30.90 -28.65
N SER A 8 -4.36 -32.22 -28.83
CA SER A 8 -5.55 -33.07 -28.70
C SER A 8 -6.05 -33.13 -27.26
N PRO A 9 -7.37 -33.22 -27.02
CA PRO A 9 -7.91 -33.39 -25.69
C PRO A 9 -7.69 -34.84 -25.22
N GLN A 10 -6.65 -35.07 -24.42
CA GLN A 10 -6.53 -36.31 -23.66
C GLN A 10 -7.36 -36.22 -22.38
N THR A 11 -8.27 -37.18 -22.27
CA THR A 11 -9.13 -37.49 -21.14
C THR A 11 -8.33 -37.57 -19.84
N ILE A 12 -8.32 -36.48 -19.07
CA ILE A 12 -7.97 -36.53 -17.64
C ILE A 12 -9.18 -37.16 -16.95
N GLN A 13 -9.06 -38.42 -16.57
CA GLN A 13 -9.94 -39.01 -15.57
C GLN A 13 -9.83 -38.15 -14.31
N ARG A 14 -10.86 -37.33 -14.08
CA ARG A 14 -11.07 -36.62 -12.83
C ARG A 14 -11.23 -37.67 -11.75
N ALA A 15 -10.18 -37.87 -10.95
CA ALA A 15 -10.37 -38.35 -9.60
C ALA A 15 -11.35 -37.37 -8.95
N ASP A 16 -12.45 -37.93 -8.44
CA ASP A 16 -13.49 -37.23 -7.70
C ASP A 16 -12.86 -36.63 -6.44
N MET A 17 -12.22 -35.47 -6.59
CA MET A 17 -11.87 -34.62 -5.46
C MET A 17 -13.18 -34.00 -5.01
N GLY A 18 -13.90 -34.75 -4.17
CA GLY A 18 -15.15 -34.32 -3.58
C GLY A 18 -15.03 -32.87 -3.15
N LEU A 19 -16.02 -32.07 -3.55
CA LEU A 19 -16.19 -30.71 -3.08
C LEU A 19 -16.07 -30.70 -1.56
N HIS A 20 -14.90 -30.34 -1.06
CA HIS A 20 -14.73 -30.09 0.36
C HIS A 20 -15.55 -28.83 0.63
N LYS A 21 -16.52 -28.93 1.55
CA LYS A 21 -17.20 -27.74 2.06
C LYS A 21 -16.14 -26.76 2.58
N PRO A 22 -16.39 -25.44 2.51
CA PRO A 22 -15.49 -24.45 3.09
C PRO A 22 -15.29 -24.80 4.56
N ILE A 23 -14.08 -25.21 4.90
CA ILE A 23 -13.73 -25.54 6.27
C ILE A 23 -13.68 -24.20 7.02
N GLU A 24 -14.68 -23.94 7.85
CA GLU A 24 -14.68 -22.76 8.72
C GLU A 24 -13.41 -22.76 9.57
N LEU A 25 -12.85 -21.58 9.81
CA LEU A 25 -11.61 -21.41 10.57
C LEU A 25 -11.71 -22.05 11.98
N GLU A 26 -12.93 -22.05 12.53
CA GLU A 26 -13.33 -22.67 13.79
C GLU A 26 -13.27 -24.22 13.76
N ASN A 27 -13.32 -24.81 12.57
CA ASN A 27 -13.22 -26.26 12.35
C ASN A 27 -11.80 -26.73 11.97
N LEU A 28 -10.89 -25.81 11.62
CA LEU A 28 -9.50 -26.14 11.31
C LEU A 28 -8.64 -26.35 12.57
N VAL A 29 -8.98 -25.64 13.65
CA VAL A 29 -8.22 -25.68 14.91
C VAL A 29 -9.20 -25.95 16.04
N ILE A 30 -9.15 -27.15 16.61
CA ILE A 30 -9.97 -27.44 17.78
C ILE A 30 -9.44 -26.65 18.97
N SER A 31 -10.20 -25.66 19.42
CA SER A 31 -9.82 -24.77 20.52
C SER A 31 -10.20 -25.32 21.90
N LYS A 32 -11.11 -26.31 21.94
CA LYS A 32 -11.54 -27.04 23.15
C LYS A 32 -11.46 -28.55 22.92
N PRO A 33 -10.23 -29.10 22.84
CA PRO A 33 -10.02 -30.46 22.37
C PRO A 33 -10.59 -31.52 23.31
N ASP A 34 -10.59 -31.28 24.61
CA ASP A 34 -11.17 -32.11 25.66
C ASP A 34 -12.70 -32.27 25.59
N LEU A 35 -13.40 -31.43 24.80
CA LEU A 35 -14.84 -31.56 24.56
C LEU A 35 -15.17 -32.48 23.37
N GLN A 36 -14.17 -33.05 22.71
CA GLN A 36 -14.41 -34.00 21.62
C GLN A 36 -15.08 -35.29 22.15
N PRO A 37 -16.06 -35.85 21.43
CA PRO A 37 -16.71 -37.08 21.84
C PRO A 37 -15.72 -38.26 21.84
N SER A 38 -15.90 -39.18 22.79
CA SER A 38 -15.14 -40.45 22.85
C SER A 38 -13.63 -40.31 23.07
N LEU A 39 -13.21 -39.24 23.76
CA LEU A 39 -11.83 -39.12 24.24
C LEU A 39 -11.55 -40.05 25.41
N THR A 40 -10.38 -40.66 25.35
CA THR A 40 -9.80 -41.48 26.41
C THR A 40 -8.76 -40.64 27.15
N ASP A 41 -8.98 -40.44 28.45
CA ASP A 41 -8.15 -39.57 29.28
C ASP A 41 -6.73 -40.10 29.51
N VAL A 42 -6.59 -41.43 29.53
CA VAL A 42 -5.33 -42.12 29.86
C VAL A 42 -5.14 -43.28 28.90
N ILE A 43 -3.99 -43.30 28.22
CA ILE A 43 -3.55 -44.42 27.41
C ILE A 43 -2.47 -45.20 28.19
N PRO A 44 -2.62 -46.52 28.39
CA PRO A 44 -1.63 -47.33 29.09
C PRO A 44 -0.22 -47.21 28.49
N PRO A 45 0.83 -47.24 29.33
CA PRO A 45 2.21 -47.23 28.86
C PRO A 45 2.48 -48.39 27.88
N GLY A 46 3.15 -48.08 26.77
CA GLY A 46 3.50 -49.06 25.74
C GLY A 46 2.48 -49.18 24.61
N GLU A 47 1.27 -48.64 24.76
CA GLU A 47 0.34 -48.52 23.63
C GLU A 47 0.80 -47.40 22.68
N ILE A 48 0.75 -47.68 21.39
CA ILE A 48 1.19 -46.76 20.33
C ILE A 48 -0.05 -46.34 19.52
N PRO A 49 -0.24 -45.04 19.28
CA PRO A 49 -1.34 -44.58 18.46
C PRO A 49 -1.17 -45.06 17.00
N SER A 50 -2.28 -45.49 16.38
CA SER A 50 -2.27 -46.06 15.03
C SER A 50 -2.20 -44.99 13.95
N HIS A 51 -2.92 -43.88 14.13
CA HIS A 51 -2.88 -42.76 13.19
C HIS A 51 -3.29 -41.42 13.82
N TYR A 52 -2.88 -40.33 13.17
CA TYR A 52 -3.36 -39.00 13.48
C TYR A 52 -4.82 -38.82 13.03
N ILE A 53 -5.61 -38.10 13.82
CA ILE A 53 -6.95 -37.64 13.40
C ILE A 53 -6.85 -36.18 12.96
N ASN A 54 -6.42 -35.31 13.88
CA ASN A 54 -6.30 -33.88 13.62
C ASN A 54 -5.39 -33.20 14.66
N ARG A 55 -5.02 -31.95 14.41
CA ARG A 55 -4.25 -31.12 15.34
C ARG A 55 -5.19 -30.19 16.12
N TYR A 56 -4.80 -29.84 17.35
CA TYR A 56 -5.52 -28.86 18.17
C TYR A 56 -4.59 -27.78 18.73
N GLN A 57 -5.18 -26.63 19.02
CA GLN A 57 -4.54 -25.55 19.76
C GLN A 57 -5.55 -25.04 20.79
N ALA A 58 -5.44 -25.56 22.00
CA ALA A 58 -6.39 -25.35 23.06
C ALA A 58 -6.28 -23.92 23.64
N GLU A 59 -7.43 -23.30 23.92
CA GLU A 59 -7.54 -22.02 24.64
C GLU A 59 -7.00 -22.12 26.08
N TYR A 60 -6.96 -23.33 26.62
CA TYR A 60 -6.46 -23.66 27.96
C TYR A 60 -5.57 -24.91 27.95
N LYS A 61 -4.89 -25.14 29.06
CA LYS A 61 -4.03 -26.31 29.27
C LYS A 61 -4.88 -27.59 29.36
N VAL A 62 -4.68 -28.51 28.41
CA VAL A 62 -5.30 -29.86 28.41
C VAL A 62 -4.27 -30.93 28.70
N ARG A 63 -4.67 -32.04 29.31
CA ARG A 63 -3.76 -33.12 29.72
C ARG A 63 -3.41 -34.04 28.54
N CYS A 64 -2.15 -34.45 28.47
CA CYS A 64 -1.73 -35.50 27.56
C CYS A 64 -2.23 -36.86 28.06
N ALA A 65 -2.82 -37.67 27.20
CA ALA A 65 -3.21 -39.04 27.54
C ALA A 65 -2.03 -40.03 27.56
N PHE A 66 -0.90 -39.68 26.93
CA PHE A 66 0.25 -40.56 26.70
C PHE A 66 1.46 -40.27 27.59
N CYS A 67 1.49 -39.11 28.27
CA CYS A 67 2.60 -38.76 29.14
C CYS A 67 2.39 -39.42 30.50
N ASP A 68 3.41 -40.08 31.05
CA ASP A 68 3.34 -40.68 32.40
C ASP A 68 2.97 -39.66 33.48
N SER A 69 3.37 -38.40 33.30
CA SER A 69 3.04 -37.28 34.19
C SER A 69 1.81 -36.47 33.74
N HIS A 70 1.11 -36.91 32.69
CA HIS A 70 -0.06 -36.25 32.10
C HIS A 70 0.12 -34.74 31.92
N MET A 71 1.34 -34.33 31.51
CA MET A 71 1.73 -32.93 31.53
C MET A 71 0.75 -32.08 30.72
N PRO A 72 0.24 -30.97 31.29
CA PRO A 72 -0.70 -30.11 30.60
C PRO A 72 -0.02 -29.31 29.47
N HIS A 73 -0.68 -29.23 28.31
CA HIS A 73 -0.21 -28.48 27.14
C HIS A 73 -1.36 -27.79 26.41
N ASN A 74 -1.04 -26.72 25.67
CA ASN A 74 -2.02 -25.99 24.86
C ASN A 74 -2.01 -26.43 23.39
N ARG A 75 -1.11 -27.34 23.00
CA ARG A 75 -0.97 -27.76 21.61
C ARG A 75 -0.62 -29.24 21.53
N GLY A 76 -1.20 -29.91 20.55
CA GLY A 76 -1.00 -31.33 20.34
C GLY A 76 -1.87 -31.85 19.22
N PHE A 77 -2.11 -33.14 19.24
CA PHE A 77 -2.85 -33.87 18.23
C PHE A 77 -3.92 -34.74 18.89
N THR A 78 -5.08 -34.85 18.27
CA THR A 78 -6.00 -35.95 18.54
C THR A 78 -5.52 -37.13 17.70
N VAL A 79 -5.35 -38.28 18.34
CA VAL A 79 -4.86 -39.51 17.71
C VAL A 79 -5.88 -40.62 17.91
N ARG A 80 -5.91 -41.58 16.98
CA ARG A 80 -6.70 -42.80 17.11
C ARG A 80 -5.78 -43.96 17.50
N MET A 81 -6.29 -44.86 18.32
CA MET A 81 -5.65 -46.12 18.70
C MET A 81 -6.08 -47.24 17.74
N GLU A 82 -5.41 -48.40 17.77
CA GLU A 82 -5.80 -49.54 16.92
C GLU A 82 -7.21 -50.06 17.25
N ASP A 83 -7.63 -49.97 18.50
CA ASP A 83 -8.96 -50.39 18.97
C ASP A 83 -10.08 -49.36 18.73
N GLY A 84 -9.75 -48.25 18.04
CA GLY A 84 -10.70 -47.19 17.71
C GLY A 84 -10.88 -46.10 18.76
N ARG A 85 -10.27 -46.21 19.96
CA ARG A 85 -10.26 -45.12 20.95
C ARG A 85 -9.59 -43.88 20.37
N THR A 86 -10.03 -42.71 20.84
CA THR A 86 -9.39 -41.43 20.50
C THR A 86 -8.79 -40.79 21.74
N ALA A 87 -7.65 -40.12 21.61
CA ALA A 87 -6.96 -39.54 22.77
C ALA A 87 -6.20 -38.27 22.39
N LEU A 88 -5.98 -37.40 23.38
CA LEU A 88 -5.17 -36.21 23.23
C LEU A 88 -3.69 -36.53 23.45
N CYS A 89 -2.86 -36.20 22.47
CA CYS A 89 -1.43 -36.43 22.51
C CYS A 89 -0.68 -35.08 22.40
N GLY A 90 0.11 -34.74 23.41
CA GLY A 90 0.95 -33.56 23.38
C GLY A 90 1.99 -33.61 22.25
N LYS A 91 2.44 -32.45 21.77
CA LYS A 91 3.41 -32.36 20.65
C LYS A 91 4.66 -33.23 20.85
N ASP A 92 5.23 -33.23 22.06
CA ASP A 92 6.45 -33.97 22.36
C ASP A 92 6.20 -35.49 22.38
N CYS A 93 5.06 -35.92 22.91
CA CYS A 93 4.62 -37.32 22.85
C CYS A 93 4.39 -37.75 21.40
N ALA A 94 3.67 -36.96 20.61
CA ALA A 94 3.42 -37.26 19.21
C ALA A 94 4.73 -37.37 18.39
N THR A 95 5.69 -36.48 18.67
CA THR A 95 7.05 -36.52 18.09
C THR A 95 7.78 -37.82 18.43
N LYS A 96 7.61 -38.32 19.66
CA LYS A 96 8.19 -39.60 20.11
C LYS A 96 7.55 -40.80 19.41
N TYR A 97 6.23 -40.83 19.26
CA TYR A 97 5.51 -42.00 18.72
C TYR A 97 5.54 -42.09 17.20
N PHE A 98 5.34 -40.98 16.50
CA PHE A 98 5.24 -40.97 15.04
C PHE A 98 6.52 -40.47 14.35
N GLY A 99 7.50 -40.02 15.12
CA GLY A 99 8.71 -39.40 14.62
C GLY A 99 8.54 -37.91 14.32
N LYS A 100 9.65 -37.19 14.47
CA LYS A 100 9.73 -35.73 14.30
C LYS A 100 9.23 -35.26 12.93
N GLN A 101 9.59 -35.96 11.86
CA GLN A 101 9.25 -35.54 10.50
C GLN A 101 7.74 -35.56 10.23
N ILE A 102 7.00 -36.53 10.78
CA ILE A 102 5.55 -36.62 10.60
C ILE A 102 4.85 -35.51 11.42
N ALA A 103 5.29 -35.30 12.66
CA ALA A 103 4.77 -34.22 13.52
C ALA A 103 5.00 -32.84 12.90
N ASP A 104 6.20 -32.58 12.37
CA ASP A 104 6.56 -31.34 11.69
C ASP A 104 5.74 -31.14 10.40
N ASN A 105 5.54 -32.19 9.59
CA ASN A 105 4.72 -32.12 8.38
C ASN A 105 3.26 -31.75 8.68
N HIS A 106 2.64 -32.35 9.71
CA HIS A 106 1.28 -32.00 10.12
C HIS A 106 1.18 -30.59 10.71
N GLU A 107 2.22 -30.14 11.43
CA GLU A 107 2.28 -28.76 11.93
C GLU A 107 2.32 -27.77 10.77
N GLN A 108 3.18 -28.01 9.76
CA GLN A 108 3.25 -27.20 8.55
C GLN A 108 1.96 -27.21 7.75
N GLU A 109 1.29 -28.38 7.61
CA GLU A 109 0.03 -28.47 6.88
C GLU A 109 -1.08 -27.71 7.60
N LEU A 110 -1.20 -27.82 8.93
CA LEU A 110 -2.17 -27.01 9.66
C LEU A 110 -1.87 -25.51 9.52
N GLU A 111 -0.60 -25.10 9.63
CA GLU A 111 -0.24 -23.70 9.40
C GLU A 111 -0.64 -23.22 8.02
N LYS A 112 -0.44 -24.04 6.97
CA LYS A 112 -0.91 -23.71 5.61
C LYS A 112 -2.43 -23.57 5.57
N GLN A 113 -3.17 -24.47 6.20
CA GLN A 113 -4.63 -24.42 6.24
C GLN A 113 -5.15 -23.19 7.00
N ILE A 114 -4.58 -22.87 8.17
CA ILE A 114 -4.91 -21.66 8.93
C ILE A 114 -4.63 -20.42 8.09
N ARG A 115 -3.44 -20.34 7.46
CA ARG A 115 -3.08 -19.21 6.58
C ARG A 115 -4.06 -19.09 5.41
N ARG A 116 -4.43 -20.20 4.77
CA ARG A 116 -5.42 -20.24 3.68
C ARG A 116 -6.78 -19.73 4.14
N ALA A 117 -7.31 -20.25 5.24
CA ALA A 117 -8.61 -19.85 5.77
C ALA A 117 -8.61 -18.37 6.21
N THR A 118 -7.53 -17.91 6.83
CA THR A 118 -7.37 -16.50 7.22
C THR A 118 -7.35 -15.59 6.00
N LYS A 119 -6.58 -15.95 4.96
CA LYS A 119 -6.55 -15.22 3.69
C LYS A 119 -7.94 -15.19 3.05
N ARG A 120 -8.64 -16.33 2.97
CA ARG A 120 -10.02 -16.39 2.45
C ARG A 120 -10.95 -15.44 3.18
N LYS A 121 -10.93 -15.44 4.52
CA LYS A 121 -11.75 -14.54 5.35
C LYS A 121 -11.43 -13.05 5.09
N ILE A 122 -10.15 -12.70 4.96
CA ILE A 122 -9.73 -11.33 4.62
C ILE A 122 -10.22 -10.94 3.23
N ILE A 123 -10.07 -11.82 2.24
CA ILE A 123 -10.53 -11.56 0.87
C ILE A 123 -12.05 -11.41 0.82
N GLN A 124 -12.79 -12.26 1.51
CA GLN A 124 -14.25 -12.16 1.58
C GLN A 124 -14.70 -10.81 2.13
N ARG A 125 -14.14 -10.37 3.28
CA ARG A 125 -14.40 -9.03 3.82
C ARG A 125 -14.01 -7.91 2.85
N THR A 126 -12.89 -8.08 2.15
CA THR A 126 -12.46 -7.11 1.15
C THR A 126 -13.49 -6.98 0.03
N LEU A 127 -14.02 -8.11 -0.48
CA LEU A 127 -15.05 -8.14 -1.50
C LEU A 127 -16.36 -7.51 -1.04
N GLU A 128 -16.77 -7.79 0.20
CA GLU A 128 -17.96 -7.17 0.83
C GLU A 128 -17.84 -5.65 0.88
N GLY A 129 -16.64 -5.12 1.08
CA GLY A 129 -16.39 -3.67 1.08
C GLY A 129 -16.16 -3.06 -0.31
N VAL A 130 -15.90 -3.83 -1.38
CA VAL A 130 -15.63 -3.27 -2.72
C VAL A 130 -16.71 -2.28 -3.20
N PRO A 131 -18.02 -2.55 -3.06
CA PRO A 131 -19.06 -1.62 -3.50
C PRO A 131 -19.00 -0.26 -2.81
N ALA A 132 -18.75 -0.23 -1.49
CA ALA A 132 -18.62 1.02 -0.75
C ALA A 132 -17.37 1.80 -1.20
N ALA A 133 -16.24 1.13 -1.39
CA ALA A 133 -15.02 1.76 -1.89
C ALA A 133 -15.21 2.36 -3.30
N LEU A 134 -15.92 1.66 -4.19
CA LEU A 134 -16.26 2.17 -5.52
C LEU A 134 -17.19 3.39 -5.46
N ALA A 135 -18.14 3.42 -4.53
CA ALA A 135 -19.02 4.57 -4.33
C ALA A 135 -18.27 5.82 -3.83
N LEU A 136 -17.22 5.62 -3.03
CA LEU A 136 -16.34 6.70 -2.54
C LEU A 136 -15.40 7.23 -3.63
N LEU A 137 -14.99 6.38 -4.58
CA LEU A 137 -14.12 6.75 -5.71
C LEU A 137 -14.93 7.38 -6.85
N SER A 138 -15.45 8.59 -6.60
CA SER A 138 -16.12 9.37 -7.64
C SER A 138 -15.20 9.73 -8.81
N ASP A 139 -15.78 9.93 -9.98
CA ASP A 139 -15.05 10.37 -11.18
C ASP A 139 -14.38 11.73 -10.97
N ASP A 140 -14.98 12.58 -10.12
CA ASP A 140 -14.41 13.87 -9.73
C ASP A 140 -13.03 13.70 -9.08
N TRP A 141 -12.85 12.72 -8.18
CA TRP A 141 -11.55 12.47 -7.54
C TRP A 141 -10.49 12.01 -8.53
N ILE A 142 -10.89 11.18 -9.50
CA ILE A 142 -10.00 10.67 -10.54
C ILE A 142 -9.55 11.82 -11.45
N GLU A 143 -10.50 12.64 -11.91
CA GLU A 143 -10.20 13.82 -12.71
C GLU A 143 -9.34 14.82 -11.93
N MET A 144 -9.60 14.96 -10.62
CA MET A 144 -8.81 15.80 -9.71
C MET A 144 -7.36 15.34 -9.64
N GLU A 145 -7.12 14.04 -9.44
CA GLU A 145 -5.75 13.48 -9.43
C GLU A 145 -5.07 13.66 -10.79
N GLU A 146 -5.78 13.40 -11.89
CA GLU A 146 -5.24 13.51 -13.24
C GLU A 146 -4.76 14.93 -13.57
N ARG A 147 -5.62 15.93 -13.33
CA ARG A 147 -5.28 17.36 -13.53
C ARG A 147 -4.13 17.79 -12.63
N ALA A 148 -4.12 17.34 -11.38
CA ALA A 148 -3.05 17.62 -10.44
C ALA A 148 -1.71 17.02 -10.88
N LEU A 149 -1.73 15.79 -11.40
CA LEU A 149 -0.55 15.11 -11.94
C LEU A 149 0.01 15.84 -13.16
N GLU A 150 -0.85 16.28 -14.07
CA GLU A 150 -0.45 17.06 -15.25
C GLU A 150 0.24 18.36 -14.86
N ALA A 151 -0.43 19.18 -14.04
CA ALA A 151 0.13 20.43 -13.56
C ALA A 151 1.45 20.24 -12.79
N SER A 152 1.52 19.22 -11.92
CA SER A 152 2.72 18.94 -11.13
C SER A 152 3.87 18.44 -12.00
N HIS A 153 3.59 17.67 -13.05
CA HIS A 153 4.60 17.18 -13.99
C HIS A 153 5.16 18.32 -14.84
N ALA A 154 4.30 19.21 -15.35
CA ALA A 154 4.74 20.39 -16.09
C ALA A 154 5.62 21.30 -15.22
N LEU A 155 5.20 21.57 -13.97
CA LEU A 155 6.04 22.30 -13.01
C LEU A 155 7.34 21.59 -12.67
N HIS A 156 7.32 20.26 -12.55
CA HIS A 156 8.52 19.47 -12.28
C HIS A 156 9.58 19.66 -13.38
N ILE A 157 9.17 19.62 -14.65
CA ILE A 157 10.06 19.86 -15.80
C ILE A 157 10.72 21.24 -15.67
N GLU A 158 9.93 22.29 -15.47
CA GLU A 158 10.42 23.67 -15.30
C GLU A 158 11.36 23.83 -14.09
N PHE A 159 11.05 23.17 -12.98
CA PHE A 159 11.84 23.21 -11.74
C PHE A 159 13.16 22.46 -11.86
N ARG A 160 13.18 21.39 -12.67
CA ARG A 160 14.38 20.62 -12.93
C ARG A 160 15.38 21.44 -13.74
N TYR A 161 14.94 22.04 -14.85
CA TYR A 161 15.82 22.83 -15.71
C TYR A 161 16.31 24.13 -15.07
N SER A 162 15.56 24.69 -14.13
CA SER A 162 15.99 25.84 -13.33
C SER A 162 16.91 25.48 -12.16
N GLY A 163 17.18 24.19 -11.90
CA GLY A 163 18.00 23.72 -10.77
C GLY A 163 17.30 23.77 -9.40
N ILE A 164 16.09 24.35 -9.34
CA ILE A 164 15.31 24.56 -8.12
C ILE A 164 14.96 23.24 -7.42
N GLN A 165 14.80 22.14 -8.17
CA GLN A 165 14.45 20.84 -7.59
C GLN A 165 15.46 20.37 -6.53
N SER A 166 16.76 20.69 -6.70
CA SER A 166 17.83 20.33 -5.77
C SER A 166 17.76 21.08 -4.42
N GLU A 167 17.06 22.21 -4.39
CA GLU A 167 16.90 23.07 -3.22
C GLU A 167 15.65 22.73 -2.39
N ILE A 168 14.81 21.80 -2.85
CA ILE A 168 13.65 21.34 -2.09
C ILE A 168 14.16 20.54 -0.89
N SER A 169 13.77 20.93 0.33
CA SER A 169 14.11 20.24 1.58
C SER A 169 13.46 18.87 1.73
N GLU A 170 14.01 18.01 2.58
CA GLU A 170 13.45 16.68 2.90
C GLU A 170 11.98 16.72 3.35
N GLN A 171 11.59 17.80 4.03
CA GLN A 171 10.21 18.05 4.48
C GLN A 171 9.28 18.49 3.34
N GLY A 172 9.79 18.62 2.11
CA GLY A 172 9.01 19.06 0.96
C GLY A 172 8.73 20.56 0.95
N ARG A 173 9.59 21.37 1.58
CA ARG A 173 9.53 22.84 1.49
C ARG A 173 10.63 23.35 0.58
N TYR A 174 10.32 24.33 -0.24
CA TYR A 174 11.29 25.10 -1.01
C TYR A 174 11.44 26.49 -0.41
N GLU A 175 12.67 26.97 -0.24
CA GLU A 175 12.96 28.31 0.23
C GLU A 175 13.99 28.97 -0.67
N HIS A 176 13.58 30.04 -1.36
CA HIS A 176 14.53 30.83 -2.13
C HIS A 176 15.15 31.89 -1.22
N LYS A 177 16.47 31.88 -1.17
CA LYS A 177 17.26 32.81 -0.36
C LYS A 177 17.96 33.82 -1.26
N GLU A 178 17.95 35.07 -0.84
CA GLU A 178 18.73 36.13 -1.47
C GLU A 178 19.88 36.50 -0.53
N SER A 179 21.11 36.41 -1.04
CA SER A 179 22.29 36.90 -0.33
C SER A 179 22.35 38.41 -0.48
N ARG A 180 22.28 39.13 0.66
CA ARG A 180 22.42 40.58 0.70
C ARG A 180 23.66 40.95 1.49
N ARG A 181 24.48 41.81 0.91
CA ARG A 181 25.62 42.38 1.61
C ARG A 181 25.16 43.56 2.46
N ARG A 182 25.20 43.38 3.78
CA ARG A 182 24.97 44.46 4.75
C ARG A 182 26.29 44.90 5.34
N TRP A 183 26.47 46.21 5.48
CA TRP A 183 27.63 46.76 6.17
C TRP A 183 27.29 46.95 7.65
N VAL A 184 28.05 46.32 8.54
CA VAL A 184 27.95 46.54 9.98
C VAL A 184 29.24 47.19 10.49
N GLU A 185 29.09 48.04 11.49
CA GLU A 185 30.24 48.56 12.23
C GLU A 185 30.67 47.51 13.26
N ARG A 186 31.97 47.18 13.24
CA ARG A 186 32.62 46.38 14.27
C ARG A 186 33.87 47.10 14.72
N ASP A 187 34.08 47.15 16.03
CA ASP A 187 35.33 47.61 16.60
C ASP A 187 36.39 46.53 16.39
N ASP A 188 37.58 46.96 15.93
CA ASP A 188 38.75 46.08 15.87
C ASP A 188 39.37 45.88 17.27
N GLU A 189 40.38 45.02 17.36
CA GLU A 189 41.10 44.71 18.60
C GLU A 189 41.73 45.94 19.28
N PHE A 190 41.81 47.07 18.57
CA PHE A 190 42.35 48.35 19.05
C PHE A 190 41.26 49.38 19.33
N GLY A 191 39.98 48.99 19.32
CA GLY A 191 38.84 49.88 19.60
C GLY A 191 38.50 50.85 18.47
N ARG A 192 38.93 50.59 17.22
CA ARG A 192 38.56 51.42 16.06
C ARG A 192 37.36 50.81 15.34
N SER A 193 36.29 51.59 15.18
CA SER A 193 35.13 51.17 14.40
C SER A 193 35.47 51.07 12.91
N ARG A 194 35.22 49.91 12.30
CA ARG A 194 35.32 49.67 10.86
C ARG A 194 34.02 49.11 10.30
N ARG A 195 33.65 49.55 9.10
CA ARG A 195 32.53 48.96 8.36
C ARG A 195 32.99 47.68 7.68
N VAL A 196 32.47 46.55 8.14
CA VAL A 196 32.75 45.22 7.58
C VAL A 196 31.52 44.75 6.81
N PRO A 197 31.68 44.26 5.56
CA PRO A 197 30.57 43.65 4.85
C PRO A 197 30.28 42.28 5.48
N ILE A 198 29.03 42.06 5.87
CA ILE A 198 28.50 40.75 6.24
C ILE A 198 27.52 40.34 5.14
N ASP A 199 27.75 39.17 4.57
CA ASP A 199 26.79 38.55 3.67
C ASP A 199 25.72 37.88 4.54
N GLU A 200 24.49 38.40 4.48
CA GLU A 200 23.32 37.87 5.17
C GLU A 200 22.44 37.14 4.15
N GLU A 201 22.11 35.88 4.42
CA GLU A 201 21.08 35.16 3.68
C GLU A 201 19.71 35.51 4.23
N ARG A 202 18.79 35.92 3.35
CA ARG A 202 17.38 36.12 3.72
C ARG A 202 16.49 35.25 2.87
N VAL A 203 15.62 34.47 3.51
CA VAL A 203 14.52 33.78 2.82
C VAL A 203 13.55 34.83 2.29
N ILE A 204 13.46 34.95 0.97
CA ILE A 204 12.59 35.92 0.30
C ILE A 204 11.25 35.30 -0.14
N LEU A 205 11.22 33.98 -0.29
CA LEU A 205 9.97 33.22 -0.49
C LEU A 205 10.10 31.80 0.06
N SER A 206 8.98 31.23 0.47
CA SER A 206 8.85 29.85 0.95
C SER A 206 7.63 29.23 0.28
N ILE A 207 7.77 28.02 -0.24
CA ILE A 207 6.71 27.24 -0.88
C ILE A 207 6.59 25.91 -0.13
N ALA A 208 5.44 25.68 0.48
CA ALA A 208 5.11 24.42 1.14
C ALA A 208 4.63 23.37 0.15
N GLY A 209 4.71 22.08 0.49
CA GLY A 209 4.22 20.99 -0.36
C GLY A 209 5.02 20.77 -1.67
N ALA A 210 6.17 21.43 -1.83
CA ALA A 210 7.06 21.30 -2.98
C ALA A 210 7.59 19.87 -3.20
N ALA A 211 7.39 18.96 -2.24
CA ALA A 211 7.64 17.53 -2.44
C ALA A 211 6.94 16.94 -3.68
N ILE A 212 5.81 17.49 -4.13
CA ILE A 212 5.15 17.02 -5.36
C ILE A 212 6.02 17.20 -6.61
N LEU A 213 6.99 18.12 -6.58
CA LEU A 213 7.89 18.44 -7.69
C LEU A 213 9.15 17.56 -7.70
N ARG A 214 9.32 16.65 -6.73
CA ARG A 214 10.46 15.72 -6.67
C ARG A 214 10.26 14.44 -7.50
N GLY A 215 9.21 14.36 -8.30
CA GLY A 215 8.89 13.20 -9.13
C GLY A 215 10.02 12.80 -10.09
N GLY A 216 9.96 11.56 -10.60
CA GLY A 216 10.85 11.09 -11.66
C GLY A 216 10.44 11.62 -13.03
N GLU A 217 11.27 11.34 -14.04
CA GLU A 217 11.11 11.84 -15.42
C GLU A 217 9.80 11.39 -16.09
N THR A 218 9.19 10.31 -15.61
CA THR A 218 7.95 9.77 -16.16
C THR A 218 6.73 10.30 -15.43
N ARG A 219 5.72 10.71 -16.21
CA ARG A 219 4.40 11.06 -15.69
C ARG A 219 3.87 9.88 -14.85
N PRO A 220 3.58 10.07 -13.55
CA PRO A 220 3.04 9.00 -12.73
C PRO A 220 1.68 8.56 -13.29
N PRO A 221 1.34 7.26 -13.26
CA PRO A 221 0.01 6.82 -13.64
C PRO A 221 -1.03 7.40 -12.68
N VAL A 222 -2.23 7.70 -13.20
CA VAL A 222 -3.40 8.09 -12.40
C VAL A 222 -3.78 6.89 -11.52
N ARG A 223 -3.50 6.98 -10.22
CA ARG A 223 -3.58 5.83 -9.31
C ARG A 223 -5.04 5.51 -9.00
N LEU A 224 -5.89 6.51 -8.80
CA LEU A 224 -7.30 6.31 -8.50
C LEU A 224 -8.06 5.64 -9.65
N ARG A 225 -7.72 5.96 -10.90
CA ARG A 225 -8.26 5.26 -12.08
C ARG A 225 -7.90 3.78 -12.04
N ARG A 226 -6.62 3.46 -11.83
CA ARG A 226 -6.16 2.08 -11.69
C ARG A 226 -6.82 1.35 -10.52
N VAL A 227 -7.02 2.05 -9.40
CA VAL A 227 -7.73 1.50 -8.23
C VAL A 227 -9.17 1.17 -8.60
N LYS A 228 -9.91 2.10 -9.21
CA LYS A 228 -11.29 1.90 -9.66
C LYS A 228 -11.40 0.70 -10.61
N GLU A 229 -10.58 0.65 -11.66
CA GLU A 229 -10.56 -0.46 -12.62
C GLU A 229 -10.28 -1.83 -11.96
N ASN A 230 -9.39 -1.86 -10.97
CA ASN A 230 -9.08 -3.10 -10.26
C ASN A 230 -10.17 -3.50 -9.25
N LEU A 231 -10.82 -2.54 -8.61
CA LEU A 231 -11.99 -2.79 -7.76
C LEU A 231 -13.18 -3.30 -8.59
N GLU A 232 -13.43 -2.72 -9.76
CA GLU A 232 -14.45 -3.21 -10.71
C GLU A 232 -14.17 -4.66 -11.15
N LYS A 233 -12.90 -5.00 -11.41
CA LYS A 233 -12.50 -6.39 -11.69
C LYS A 233 -12.77 -7.32 -10.51
N LEU A 234 -12.54 -6.85 -9.28
CA LEU A 234 -12.83 -7.63 -8.07
C LEU A 234 -14.33 -7.86 -7.87
N LEU A 235 -15.17 -6.88 -8.20
CA LEU A 235 -16.63 -7.01 -8.15
C LEU A 235 -17.15 -8.07 -9.13
N GLY A 236 -16.48 -8.22 -10.28
CA GLY A 236 -16.79 -9.25 -11.28
C GLY A 236 -16.34 -10.67 -10.91
N VAL A 237 -15.61 -10.86 -9.81
CA VAL A 237 -15.20 -12.20 -9.35
C VAL A 237 -16.42 -12.90 -8.76
N ASN A 238 -16.92 -13.94 -9.43
CA ASN A 238 -18.02 -14.74 -8.90
C ASN A 238 -17.61 -15.46 -7.61
N THR A 239 -18.24 -15.10 -6.50
CA THR A 239 -18.02 -15.69 -5.16
C THR A 239 -18.96 -16.84 -4.82
N GLU A 240 -19.88 -17.22 -5.71
CA GLU A 240 -20.86 -18.29 -5.46
C GLU A 240 -20.21 -19.68 -5.36
N GLY A 241 -18.92 -19.82 -5.70
CA GLY A 241 -18.14 -21.05 -5.56
C GLY A 241 -16.91 -20.89 -4.64
N GLU A 242 -16.31 -22.02 -4.25
CA GLU A 242 -15.04 -22.00 -3.52
C GLU A 242 -13.94 -21.34 -4.35
N LEU A 243 -13.39 -20.24 -3.84
CA LEU A 243 -12.23 -19.59 -4.47
C LEU A 243 -11.01 -20.51 -4.38
N SER A 244 -10.42 -20.83 -5.53
CA SER A 244 -9.16 -21.56 -5.59
C SER A 244 -8.04 -20.81 -4.85
N ASP A 245 -7.08 -21.54 -4.28
CA ASP A 245 -5.96 -20.92 -3.55
C ASP A 245 -5.14 -19.94 -4.41
N LEU A 246 -4.99 -20.22 -5.71
CA LEU A 246 -4.31 -19.32 -6.64
C LEU A 246 -5.07 -17.98 -6.81
N VAL A 247 -6.40 -18.04 -6.83
CA VAL A 247 -7.25 -16.85 -6.90
C VAL A 247 -7.13 -16.06 -5.60
N VAL A 248 -7.19 -16.73 -4.45
CA VAL A 248 -7.01 -16.09 -3.13
C VAL A 248 -5.66 -15.38 -3.03
N GLU A 249 -4.57 -16.00 -3.51
CA GLU A 249 -3.24 -15.38 -3.49
C GLU A 249 -3.18 -14.13 -4.36
N ARG A 250 -3.65 -14.23 -5.61
CA ARG A 250 -3.69 -13.08 -6.54
C ARG A 250 -4.56 -11.95 -6.02
N MET A 251 -5.68 -12.26 -5.38
CA MET A 251 -6.54 -11.26 -4.76
C MET A 251 -5.87 -10.60 -3.55
N SER A 252 -5.08 -11.34 -2.77
CA SER A 252 -4.31 -10.80 -1.64
C SER A 252 -3.22 -9.83 -2.10
N GLU A 253 -2.51 -10.18 -3.18
CA GLU A 253 -1.54 -9.30 -3.83
C GLU A 253 -2.25 -8.05 -4.39
N THR A 254 -3.32 -8.25 -5.15
CA THR A 254 -4.13 -7.16 -5.73
C THR A 254 -4.63 -6.20 -4.66
N ARG A 255 -5.18 -6.72 -3.54
CA ARG A 255 -5.59 -5.93 -2.38
C ARG A 255 -4.44 -5.09 -1.83
N SER A 256 -3.27 -5.70 -1.64
CA SER A 256 -2.10 -5.01 -1.08
C SER A 256 -1.65 -3.86 -1.99
N HIS A 257 -1.67 -4.08 -3.30
CA HIS A 257 -1.40 -3.04 -4.30
C HIS A 257 -2.46 -1.94 -4.29
N LEU A 258 -3.75 -2.29 -4.25
CA LEU A 258 -4.86 -1.34 -4.18
C LEU A 258 -4.75 -0.42 -2.96
N ILE A 259 -4.50 -0.99 -1.77
CA ILE A 259 -4.32 -0.22 -0.54
C ILE A 259 -3.11 0.73 -0.65
N SER A 260 -2.01 0.24 -1.22
CA SER A 260 -0.82 1.07 -1.46
C SER A 260 -1.14 2.24 -2.41
N ASP A 261 -1.85 1.96 -3.50
CA ASP A 261 -2.23 2.96 -4.49
C ASP A 261 -3.16 4.03 -3.93
N ILE A 262 -4.18 3.61 -3.17
CA ILE A 262 -5.09 4.52 -2.46
C ILE A 262 -4.30 5.43 -1.52
N ARG A 263 -3.42 4.88 -0.68
CA ARG A 263 -2.61 5.66 0.27
C ARG A 263 -1.69 6.65 -0.45
N ASN A 264 -1.09 6.22 -1.56
CA ASN A 264 -0.20 7.07 -2.35
C ASN A 264 -0.97 8.18 -3.07
N ALA A 265 -2.14 7.88 -3.64
CA ALA A 265 -3.03 8.86 -4.26
C ALA A 265 -3.48 9.91 -3.24
N ALA A 266 -3.98 9.48 -2.09
CA ALA A 266 -4.42 10.39 -1.05
C ALA A 266 -3.27 11.24 -0.46
N ARG A 267 -2.08 10.65 -0.28
CA ARG A 267 -0.88 11.40 0.10
C ARG A 267 -0.53 12.45 -0.95
N PHE A 268 -0.58 12.09 -2.23
CA PHE A 268 -0.33 13.02 -3.33
C PHE A 268 -1.35 14.17 -3.34
N LEU A 269 -2.65 13.87 -3.25
CA LEU A 269 -3.71 14.88 -3.18
C LEU A 269 -3.57 15.81 -1.98
N ASN A 270 -3.17 15.30 -0.81
CA ASN A 270 -2.87 16.12 0.37
C ASN A 270 -1.67 17.06 0.12
N LEU A 271 -0.61 16.57 -0.53
CA LEU A 271 0.52 17.42 -0.91
C LEU A 271 0.11 18.48 -1.94
N CYS A 272 -0.76 18.14 -2.91
CA CYS A 272 -1.35 19.10 -3.83
C CYS A 272 -2.15 20.17 -3.09
N ALA A 273 -2.96 19.80 -2.10
CA ALA A 273 -3.70 20.77 -1.27
C ALA A 273 -2.78 21.71 -0.47
N GLN A 274 -1.62 21.22 -0.03
CA GLN A 274 -0.60 22.05 0.61
C GLN A 274 0.15 22.94 -0.38
N PHE A 275 0.39 22.45 -1.59
CA PHE A 275 1.17 23.13 -2.62
C PHE A 275 0.37 24.20 -3.36
N TYR A 276 -0.84 23.88 -3.84
CA TYR A 276 -1.69 24.76 -4.64
C TYR A 276 -2.48 25.79 -3.78
N THR A 277 -1.87 26.28 -2.70
CA THR A 277 -2.42 27.38 -1.91
C THR A 277 -2.19 28.72 -2.61
N LYS A 278 -3.06 29.69 -2.35
CA LYS A 278 -2.95 31.05 -2.94
C LYS A 278 -1.60 31.70 -2.60
N GLU A 279 -1.06 31.45 -1.42
CA GLU A 279 0.21 31.96 -0.91
C GLU A 279 1.39 31.36 -1.67
N ASN A 280 1.44 30.04 -1.82
CA ASN A 280 2.49 29.35 -2.57
C ASN A 280 2.47 29.73 -4.04
N ILE A 281 1.30 29.87 -4.64
CA ILE A 281 1.20 30.29 -6.04
C ILE A 281 1.71 31.72 -6.25
N LYS A 282 1.39 32.64 -5.33
CA LYS A 282 1.99 33.98 -5.34
C LYS A 282 3.51 33.92 -5.17
N ALA A 283 4.01 33.01 -4.33
CA ALA A 283 5.45 32.80 -4.16
C ALA A 283 6.10 32.24 -5.44
N LEU A 284 5.48 31.28 -6.13
CA LEU A 284 5.91 30.76 -7.43
C LEU A 284 5.99 31.87 -8.49
N SER A 285 4.95 32.69 -8.61
CA SER A 285 4.93 33.81 -9.55
C SER A 285 5.98 34.90 -9.23
N ARG A 286 6.39 35.04 -7.96
CA ARG A 286 7.52 35.90 -7.59
C ARG A 286 8.86 35.22 -7.93
N LEU A 287 8.99 33.93 -7.66
CA LEU A 287 10.18 33.15 -7.94
C LEU A 287 10.55 33.23 -9.43
N THR A 288 9.59 33.09 -10.34
CA THR A 288 9.84 33.23 -11.79
C THR A 288 10.39 34.59 -12.19
N LYS A 289 10.10 35.66 -11.44
CA LYS A 289 10.69 37.00 -11.68
C LYS A 289 12.13 37.13 -11.16
N HIS A 290 12.50 36.32 -10.17
CA HIS A 290 13.83 36.33 -9.56
C HIS A 290 14.80 35.41 -10.31
N VAL A 291 14.32 34.27 -10.83
CA VAL A 291 15.10 33.33 -11.66
C VAL A 291 15.11 33.86 -13.11
N LYS A 292 15.74 35.02 -13.32
CA LYS A 292 15.74 35.77 -14.60
C LYS A 292 16.43 35.07 -15.77
N SER A 293 17.23 34.03 -15.55
CA SER A 293 18.07 33.42 -16.60
C SER A 293 17.37 32.36 -17.44
N THR A 294 16.17 31.95 -17.06
CA THR A 294 15.52 30.79 -17.69
C THR A 294 14.00 30.91 -17.77
N ALA A 295 13.30 31.65 -16.91
CA ALA A 295 11.91 31.32 -16.60
C ALA A 295 10.84 31.48 -17.71
N GLY A 296 10.15 30.37 -17.92
CA GLY A 296 8.80 30.32 -18.40
C GLY A 296 7.87 31.04 -17.42
N GLN A 297 6.88 31.77 -17.93
CA GLN A 297 5.95 32.48 -17.05
C GLN A 297 4.99 31.48 -16.42
N ILE A 298 5.14 31.25 -15.11
CA ILE A 298 4.15 30.55 -14.28
C ILE A 298 3.18 31.60 -13.71
N ALA A 299 1.92 31.51 -14.10
CA ALA A 299 0.83 32.35 -13.62
C ALA A 299 -0.36 31.51 -13.18
N LEU A 300 -1.21 32.08 -12.32
CA LEU A 300 -2.45 31.43 -11.91
C LEU A 300 -3.62 32.37 -12.16
N HIS A 301 -4.56 31.90 -12.97
CA HIS A 301 -5.74 32.65 -13.35
C HIS A 301 -6.95 32.11 -12.60
N LYS A 302 -7.58 32.94 -11.77
CA LYS A 302 -8.81 32.55 -11.07
C LYS A 302 -9.96 32.42 -12.08
N ARG A 303 -10.67 31.30 -12.06
CA ARG A 303 -11.89 31.03 -12.82
C ARG A 303 -13.11 30.94 -11.89
N PRO A 304 -14.35 30.98 -12.41
CA PRO A 304 -15.55 30.77 -11.61
C PRO A 304 -15.58 29.41 -10.90
N TYR A 305 -14.95 28.40 -11.50
CA TYR A 305 -14.96 27.00 -11.06
C TYR A 305 -13.60 26.52 -10.48
N GLY A 306 -12.66 27.42 -10.24
CA GLY A 306 -11.34 27.05 -9.72
C GLY A 306 -10.21 27.97 -10.16
N PHE A 307 -9.06 27.40 -10.48
CA PHE A 307 -7.89 28.14 -10.94
C PHE A 307 -7.29 27.47 -12.16
N ASP A 308 -6.79 28.25 -13.11
CA ASP A 308 -5.96 27.72 -14.19
C ASP A 308 -4.51 28.03 -13.87
N LEU A 309 -3.66 26.99 -13.82
CA LEU A 309 -2.23 27.16 -13.83
C LEU A 309 -1.78 27.35 -15.27
N ILE A 310 -1.20 28.49 -15.55
CA ILE A 310 -0.66 28.84 -16.85
C ILE A 310 0.85 28.68 -16.77
N ILE A 311 1.39 27.86 -17.64
CA ILE A 311 2.83 27.67 -17.80
C ILE A 311 3.17 28.06 -19.22
N THR A 312 3.95 29.13 -19.38
CA THR A 312 4.61 29.45 -20.65
C THR A 312 5.95 28.73 -20.65
N PRO A 313 6.21 27.73 -21.50
CA PRO A 313 7.46 26.99 -21.49
C PRO A 313 8.67 27.88 -21.77
N ILE A 314 9.85 27.44 -21.32
CA ILE A 314 11.12 28.06 -21.65
C ILE A 314 11.52 27.68 -23.08
N ASP A 315 11.99 28.64 -23.88
CA ASP A 315 12.58 28.36 -25.19
C ASP A 315 13.97 27.73 -24.99
N TYR A 316 14.04 26.40 -24.91
CA TYR A 316 15.29 25.66 -24.92
C TYR A 316 15.77 25.51 -26.36
N SER A 317 16.38 26.55 -26.93
CA SER A 317 16.97 26.48 -28.27
C SER A 317 18.30 25.68 -28.33
N GLY A 318 18.50 24.73 -27.41
CA GLY A 318 19.67 23.85 -27.38
C GLY A 318 19.46 22.63 -28.29
N GLU A 319 20.53 22.14 -28.92
CA GLU A 319 20.53 21.08 -29.95
C GLU A 319 20.00 19.70 -29.50
N ASP A 320 19.48 19.56 -28.28
CA ASP A 320 18.88 18.32 -27.78
C ASP A 320 17.45 18.17 -28.35
N GLU A 321 17.34 17.54 -29.52
CA GLU A 321 16.11 17.27 -30.31
C GLU A 321 14.98 16.50 -29.58
N ILE A 322 15.11 16.18 -28.30
CA ILE A 322 14.25 15.18 -27.64
C ILE A 322 12.89 15.75 -27.19
N PHE A 323 12.73 17.07 -27.06
CA PHE A 323 11.45 17.65 -26.59
C PHE A 323 11.08 18.97 -27.27
N ASN A 324 10.62 18.90 -28.53
CA ASN A 324 9.87 19.99 -29.16
C ASN A 324 8.46 20.08 -28.55
N TYR A 325 8.35 20.54 -27.31
CA TYR A 325 7.08 21.03 -26.79
C TYR A 325 6.74 22.34 -27.52
N GLY A 326 5.58 22.38 -28.18
CA GLY A 326 5.14 23.54 -28.93
C GLY A 326 5.13 24.80 -28.06
N ARG A 327 5.47 25.94 -28.66
CA ARG A 327 5.57 27.28 -28.03
C ARG A 327 4.24 27.85 -27.50
N GLU A 328 3.22 27.01 -27.35
CA GLU A 328 1.91 27.45 -26.93
C GLU A 328 1.84 27.51 -25.41
N GLN A 329 1.19 28.57 -24.93
CA GLN A 329 0.91 28.73 -23.52
C GLN A 329 -0.02 27.60 -23.07
N GLU A 330 0.48 26.73 -22.20
CA GLU A 330 -0.30 25.61 -21.69
C GLU A 330 -1.12 26.04 -20.47
N THR A 331 -2.38 25.63 -20.45
CA THR A 331 -3.33 25.96 -19.38
C THR A 331 -3.79 24.67 -18.71
N TYR A 332 -3.52 24.56 -17.43
CA TYR A 332 -3.82 23.40 -16.60
C TYR A 332 -4.93 23.77 -15.61
N PRO A 333 -6.18 23.29 -15.81
CA PRO A 333 -7.26 23.55 -14.86
C PRO A 333 -6.96 22.85 -13.54
N LEU A 334 -6.73 23.62 -12.49
CA LEU A 334 -6.52 23.12 -11.14
C LEU A 334 -7.87 23.00 -10.40
N PRO A 335 -8.11 21.84 -9.78
CA PRO A 335 -9.20 21.67 -8.83
C PRO A 335 -9.14 22.68 -7.68
N ASP A 336 -10.29 22.99 -7.10
CA ASP A 336 -10.32 23.73 -5.85
C ASP A 336 -9.92 22.81 -4.68
N PHE A 337 -8.63 22.77 -4.36
CA PHE A 337 -8.12 22.01 -3.22
C PHE A 337 -8.42 22.65 -1.86
N THR A 338 -9.15 23.78 -1.82
CA THR A 338 -9.47 24.45 -0.54
C THR A 338 -10.50 23.70 0.29
N THR A 339 -11.22 22.72 -0.29
CA THR A 339 -12.07 21.76 0.44
C THR A 339 -11.24 20.62 1.07
N LYS A 340 -10.19 20.99 1.82
CA LYS A 340 -9.36 20.10 2.64
C LYS A 340 -10.11 19.00 3.45
N PRO A 341 -11.33 19.22 3.98
CA PRO A 341 -12.07 18.19 4.71
C PRO A 341 -12.34 16.90 3.91
N GLN A 342 -12.39 16.97 2.58
CA GLN A 342 -12.79 15.84 1.75
C GLN A 342 -11.69 14.76 1.61
N VAL A 343 -10.41 15.16 1.55
CA VAL A 343 -9.27 14.21 1.43
C VAL A 343 -9.03 13.46 2.73
N GLU A 344 -9.15 14.16 3.87
CA GLU A 344 -8.99 13.56 5.20
C GLU A 344 -10.17 12.64 5.54
N SER A 345 -11.40 12.99 5.14
CA SER A 345 -12.59 12.12 5.27
C SER A 345 -12.42 10.83 4.46
N LEU A 346 -12.02 10.94 3.19
CA LEU A 346 -11.76 9.78 2.33
C LEU A 346 -10.70 8.85 2.95
N LEU A 347 -9.64 9.40 3.53
CA LEU A 347 -8.60 8.63 4.21
C LEU A 347 -9.07 8.00 5.52
N ALA A 348 -9.98 8.64 6.25
CA ALA A 348 -10.55 8.10 7.48
C ALA A 348 -11.50 6.93 7.18
N GLU A 349 -12.42 7.13 6.23
CA GLU A 349 -13.39 6.13 5.78
C GLU A 349 -12.68 4.88 5.22
N LEU A 350 -11.62 5.05 4.43
CA LEU A 350 -10.86 3.94 3.88
C LEU A 350 -9.95 3.22 4.90
N LYS A 351 -9.68 3.81 6.08
CA LYS A 351 -8.87 3.18 7.13
C LYS A 351 -9.69 2.23 8.01
N ASP A 352 -10.92 2.60 8.33
CA ASP A 352 -11.74 1.89 9.32
C ASP A 352 -12.48 0.67 8.72
N GLU A 353 -12.72 0.65 7.40
CA GLU A 353 -13.46 -0.45 6.75
C GLU A 353 -12.55 -1.56 6.15
N TYR A 354 -11.27 -1.28 5.87
CA TYR A 354 -10.44 -2.15 5.00
C TYR A 354 -9.09 -2.61 5.58
N VAL A 355 -8.69 -2.09 6.75
CA VAL A 355 -7.54 -2.56 7.54
C VAL A 355 -8.03 -3.53 8.61
#